data_AF-A0AA39PDW0-F1
#
_entry.id   AF-A0AA39PDW0-F1
#
_cell.length_a   1.000
_cell.length_b   1.000
_cell.length_c   1.000
_cell.angle_alpha   90.00
_cell.angle_beta   90.00
_cell.angle_gamma   90.00
#
_symmetry.space_group_name_H-M   'P 1'
#
loop_
_entity.id
_entity.type
_entity.pdbx_description
1 polymer ?
#
loop_
_entity_poly.entity_id
_entity_poly.type
_entity_poly.pdbx_seq_one_letter_code
_entity_poly.pdbx_strand_id
1 'polypeptide(L)'
;MAEDPETLPQLHHTPFGYGGASTGGSTNRSSIYIVSNHTQLREALALPFTKTIYCTLATCEYYTAATSGASSQFDFILYLLSLNATYVSLVEDARKNATEYRALLGHQNGWRPVVSNTQKAQVGFTLTNNTSLIGMGKGAALNGINLYLSSVDNIWDCFPAPETFPSSFDAVGLVTATNVWVDGCELQDQLSGEYVQPDIIDPGWQVDRFDGLFDCEDGTDNVTAPRDLGKMHFTIFGNHFNNSASRNPTMRFGTFDVYANLFEDINDNEPRFGANLKRGEDVPLDAVFEYHLGVYNQSTVQLRDNVFLQSGKVPDDTSRIFTISEATIPELPATVCIRDSSVPPTLNGADIELGSIAQDTVDWFVDEGDSAKGAVLVTCEDVAVGDYQTFETVQEVTRYVLREAGPTS
;
A
#
# COMPACT_ATOMS: atom_id res chain seq x y z
N MET A 1 5.91 14.30 -31.90
CA MET A 1 6.68 15.57 -31.89
C MET A 1 6.83 15.95 -30.43
N ALA A 2 7.96 16.51 -30.00
CA ALA A 2 8.06 17.02 -28.64
C ALA A 2 7.18 18.26 -28.51
N GLU A 3 6.41 18.36 -27.43
CA GLU A 3 5.78 19.62 -27.04
C GLU A 3 6.84 20.60 -26.52
N ASP A 4 6.48 21.89 -26.43
CA ASP A 4 7.39 22.90 -25.89
C ASP A 4 7.46 22.73 -24.36
N PRO A 5 8.63 22.56 -23.73
CA PRO A 5 8.71 22.26 -22.29
C PRO A 5 8.18 23.34 -21.34
N GLU A 6 7.62 24.45 -21.83
CA GLU A 6 6.72 25.31 -21.05
C GLU A 6 5.36 24.64 -20.74
N THR A 7 5.00 23.51 -21.39
CA THR A 7 3.80 22.70 -21.08
C THR A 7 4.06 21.55 -20.11
N LEU A 8 5.32 21.27 -19.74
CA LEU A 8 5.64 20.16 -18.84
C LEU A 8 5.28 20.51 -17.37
N PRO A 9 4.68 19.57 -16.61
CA PRO A 9 4.44 19.72 -15.18
C PRO A 9 5.66 20.26 -14.43
N GLN A 10 5.47 21.36 -13.70
CA GLN A 10 6.49 21.89 -12.81
C GLN A 10 6.38 21.17 -11.48
N LEU A 11 7.47 20.51 -11.07
CA LEU A 11 7.56 19.83 -9.79
C LEU A 11 7.83 20.90 -8.72
N HIS A 12 6.89 21.08 -7.79
CA HIS A 12 6.89 22.22 -6.86
C HIS A 12 7.51 21.90 -5.49
N HIS A 13 7.53 20.63 -5.10
CA HIS A 13 8.18 20.17 -3.88
C HIS A 13 9.68 19.88 -4.11
N THR A 14 10.37 19.54 -3.04
CA THR A 14 11.79 19.14 -3.04
C THR A 14 11.91 17.97 -2.07
N PRO A 15 12.69 16.91 -2.37
CA PRO A 15 12.73 15.74 -1.51
C PRO A 15 13.30 16.10 -0.14
N PHE A 16 12.74 15.48 0.91
CA PHE A 16 13.12 15.72 2.29
C PHE A 16 13.06 14.42 3.11
N GLY A 17 13.43 14.50 4.40
CA GLY A 17 13.50 13.33 5.27
C GLY A 17 14.47 12.27 4.72
N TYR A 18 14.12 11.00 4.87
CA TYR A 18 14.94 9.89 4.38
C TYR A 18 14.98 9.77 2.85
N GLY A 19 13.99 10.34 2.14
CA GLY A 19 14.03 10.51 0.69
C GLY A 19 14.88 11.69 0.20
N GLY A 20 15.44 12.50 1.12
CA GLY A 20 16.03 13.82 0.85
C GLY A 20 17.23 13.90 -0.10
N ALA A 21 17.88 12.78 -0.41
CA ALA A 21 18.99 12.72 -1.38
C ALA A 21 18.53 12.40 -2.82
N SER A 22 17.23 12.18 -3.04
CA SER A 22 16.68 11.84 -4.35
C SER A 22 16.79 13.03 -5.32
N THR A 23 17.18 12.76 -6.56
CA THR A 23 17.24 13.73 -7.67
C THR A 23 16.50 13.22 -8.93
N GLY A 24 16.25 11.91 -9.02
CA GLY A 24 15.49 11.29 -10.09
C GLY A 24 16.15 11.39 -11.47
N GLY A 25 15.36 11.88 -12.42
CA GLY A 25 15.65 11.88 -13.84
C GLY A 25 16.51 13.04 -14.36
N SER A 26 16.76 13.03 -15.67
CA SER A 26 17.49 14.10 -16.34
C SER A 26 16.56 15.21 -16.82
N THR A 27 16.89 16.46 -16.53
CA THR A 27 16.24 17.66 -17.09
C THR A 27 16.73 18.02 -18.50
N ASN A 28 17.70 17.28 -19.05
CA ASN A 28 18.16 17.48 -20.42
C ASN A 28 17.09 17.01 -21.43
N ARG A 29 16.69 17.88 -22.37
CA ARG A 29 15.69 17.58 -23.42
C ARG A 29 15.98 16.30 -24.23
N SER A 30 17.23 15.85 -24.35
CA SER A 30 17.56 14.58 -25.02
C SER A 30 17.24 13.31 -24.23
N SER A 31 16.90 13.46 -22.95
CA SER A 31 16.62 12.40 -21.97
C SER A 31 15.20 12.52 -21.37
N ILE A 32 14.34 13.35 -21.98
CA ILE A 32 12.94 13.51 -21.64
C ILE A 32 12.08 12.74 -22.64
N TYR A 33 11.16 11.93 -22.12
CA TYR A 33 10.23 11.10 -22.87
C TYR A 33 8.78 11.47 -22.51
N ILE A 34 7.89 11.43 -23.49
CA ILE A 34 6.44 11.59 -23.31
C ILE A 34 5.79 10.31 -23.81
N VAL A 35 4.97 9.66 -22.98
CA VAL A 35 4.37 8.35 -23.25
C VAL A 35 2.86 8.34 -22.96
N SER A 36 2.08 7.63 -23.77
CA SER A 36 0.61 7.60 -23.67
C SER A 36 0.03 6.19 -23.88
N ASN A 37 0.80 5.15 -23.54
CA ASN A 37 0.36 3.76 -23.45
C ASN A 37 1.45 2.89 -22.79
N HIS A 38 1.07 1.65 -22.42
CA HIS A 38 1.93 0.66 -21.78
C HIS A 38 3.18 0.30 -22.62
N THR A 39 3.08 0.29 -23.96
CA THR A 39 4.20 -0.10 -24.83
C THR A 39 5.29 0.98 -24.79
N GLN A 40 4.92 2.24 -25.00
CA GLN A 40 5.84 3.37 -24.92
C GLN A 40 6.47 3.52 -23.53
N LEU A 41 5.70 3.30 -22.46
CA LEU A 41 6.22 3.30 -21.08
C LEU A 41 7.28 2.19 -20.88
N ARG A 42 7.01 0.97 -21.36
CA ARG A 42 7.95 -0.16 -21.29
C ARG A 42 9.23 0.11 -22.07
N GLU A 43 9.12 0.69 -23.26
CA GLU A 43 10.27 1.10 -24.09
C GLU A 43 11.11 2.20 -23.41
N ALA A 44 10.47 3.21 -22.80
CA ALA A 44 11.16 4.31 -22.13
C ALA A 44 11.86 3.88 -20.82
N LEU A 45 11.22 3.04 -20.00
CA LEU A 45 11.80 2.54 -18.75
C LEU A 45 13.03 1.66 -18.98
N ALA A 46 13.06 0.91 -20.09
CA ALA A 46 14.18 0.05 -20.49
C ALA A 46 15.45 0.81 -20.93
N LEU A 47 15.41 2.14 -21.05
CA LEU A 47 16.56 2.95 -21.46
C LEU A 47 17.63 3.01 -20.34
N PRO A 48 18.89 2.60 -20.61
CA PRO A 48 19.91 2.34 -19.58
C PRO A 48 20.64 3.60 -19.09
N PHE A 49 19.97 4.75 -19.06
CA PHE A 49 20.54 6.04 -18.69
C PHE A 49 19.54 6.92 -17.92
N THR A 50 20.07 7.94 -17.25
CA THR A 50 19.31 8.92 -16.46
C THR A 50 18.28 9.64 -17.32
N LYS A 51 16.99 9.55 -16.93
CA LYS A 51 15.86 9.88 -17.81
C LYS A 51 14.63 10.37 -17.04
N THR A 52 13.82 11.18 -17.71
CA THR A 52 12.55 11.69 -17.17
C THR A 52 11.43 11.26 -18.12
N ILE A 53 10.43 10.58 -17.59
CA ILE A 53 9.32 10.01 -18.34
C ILE A 53 8.04 10.69 -17.87
N TYR A 54 7.45 11.50 -18.74
CA TYR A 54 6.13 12.09 -18.54
C TYR A 54 5.09 11.15 -19.16
N CYS A 55 4.06 10.76 -18.40
CA CYS A 55 3.03 9.84 -18.86
C CYS A 55 1.61 10.44 -18.70
N THR A 56 0.78 10.30 -19.75
CA THR A 56 -0.61 10.81 -19.78
C THR A 56 -1.63 9.75 -19.40
N LEU A 57 -1.38 8.49 -19.75
CA LEU A 57 -2.16 7.31 -19.43
C LEU A 57 -1.34 6.10 -19.90
N ALA A 58 -1.23 5.06 -19.08
CA ALA A 58 -0.86 3.73 -19.56
C ALA A 58 -1.83 2.69 -18.97
N THR A 59 -2.40 1.87 -19.85
CA THR A 59 -3.35 0.82 -19.49
C THR A 59 -2.82 -0.54 -19.94
N CYS A 60 -2.85 -1.53 -19.04
CA CYS A 60 -2.62 -2.93 -19.42
C CYS A 60 -3.94 -3.59 -19.85
N GLU A 61 -4.41 -3.26 -21.04
CA GLU A 61 -5.61 -3.86 -21.63
C GLU A 61 -5.50 -5.39 -21.73
N TYR A 62 -6.34 -6.09 -20.96
CA TYR A 62 -6.65 -7.52 -21.07
C TYR A 62 -5.45 -8.46 -21.32
N TYR A 63 -4.62 -8.65 -20.29
CA TYR A 63 -3.53 -9.66 -20.24
C TYR A 63 -3.99 -11.09 -20.62
N THR A 64 -5.28 -11.40 -20.52
CA THR A 64 -5.88 -12.65 -20.99
C THR A 64 -5.65 -12.89 -22.49
N ALA A 65 -5.62 -11.83 -23.32
CA ALA A 65 -5.32 -11.92 -24.75
C ALA A 65 -3.86 -12.29 -25.04
N ALA A 66 -2.93 -12.10 -24.10
CA ALA A 66 -1.55 -12.55 -24.21
C ALA A 66 -1.37 -14.04 -23.84
N THR A 67 -2.36 -14.67 -23.20
CA THR A 67 -2.32 -16.09 -22.85
C THR A 67 -2.59 -16.95 -24.08
N SER A 68 -1.58 -17.73 -24.49
CA SER A 68 -1.65 -18.59 -25.68
C SER A 68 -1.61 -20.09 -25.34
N GLY A 69 -1.82 -20.92 -26.35
CA GLY A 69 -1.82 -22.39 -26.21
C GLY A 69 -3.01 -22.91 -25.39
N ALA A 70 -2.90 -24.13 -24.86
CA ALA A 70 -4.00 -24.76 -24.14
C ALA A 70 -4.45 -23.99 -22.89
N SER A 71 -3.53 -23.26 -22.25
CA SER A 71 -3.74 -22.39 -21.09
C SER A 71 -4.68 -21.20 -21.35
N SER A 72 -5.01 -20.87 -22.59
CA SER A 72 -6.06 -19.88 -22.90
C SER A 72 -7.48 -20.36 -22.55
N GLN A 73 -7.63 -21.62 -22.16
CA GLN A 73 -8.87 -22.20 -21.61
C GLN A 73 -8.86 -22.22 -20.07
N PHE A 74 -7.96 -21.46 -19.43
CA PHE A 74 -8.03 -21.24 -17.99
C PHE A 74 -9.28 -20.44 -17.64
N ASP A 75 -9.99 -20.90 -16.61
CA ASP A 75 -11.16 -20.24 -16.06
C ASP A 75 -11.10 -20.37 -14.53
N PHE A 76 -11.29 -19.27 -13.82
CA PHE A 76 -11.11 -19.21 -12.38
C PHE A 76 -12.20 -19.96 -11.59
N ILE A 77 -13.43 -20.00 -12.11
CA ILE A 77 -14.53 -20.76 -11.52
C ILE A 77 -14.27 -22.25 -11.75
N LEU A 78 -13.86 -22.66 -12.96
CA LEU A 78 -13.45 -24.05 -13.23
C LEU A 78 -12.23 -24.46 -12.40
N TYR A 79 -11.30 -23.55 -12.13
CA TYR A 79 -10.16 -23.80 -11.24
C TYR A 79 -10.62 -24.15 -9.82
N LEU A 80 -11.48 -23.33 -9.21
CA LEU A 80 -11.96 -23.57 -7.85
C LEU A 80 -12.87 -24.82 -7.77
N LEU A 81 -13.72 -25.04 -8.79
CA LEU A 81 -14.48 -26.28 -8.94
C LEU A 81 -13.58 -27.52 -9.11
N SER A 82 -12.36 -27.39 -9.64
CA SER A 82 -11.39 -28.49 -9.71
C SER A 82 -10.75 -28.86 -8.36
N LEU A 83 -10.76 -27.94 -7.39
CA LEU A 83 -10.29 -28.19 -6.02
C LEU A 83 -11.39 -28.80 -5.12
N ASN A 84 -12.66 -28.56 -5.44
CA ASN A 84 -13.79 -29.11 -4.70
C ASN A 84 -13.97 -30.62 -4.98
N ALA A 85 -13.42 -31.47 -4.11
CA ALA A 85 -13.46 -32.92 -4.25
C ALA A 85 -14.88 -33.51 -4.36
N THR A 86 -15.88 -32.91 -3.69
CA THR A 86 -17.29 -33.34 -3.80
C THR A 86 -17.85 -33.03 -5.18
N TYR A 87 -17.61 -31.83 -5.71
CA TYR A 87 -18.01 -31.46 -7.07
C TYR A 87 -17.32 -32.36 -8.12
N VAL A 88 -16.01 -32.59 -7.98
CA VAL A 88 -15.24 -33.47 -8.87
C VAL A 88 -15.81 -34.90 -8.89
N SER A 89 -16.19 -35.46 -7.74
CA SER A 89 -16.84 -36.79 -7.66
C SER A 89 -18.18 -36.82 -8.39
N LEU A 90 -19.03 -35.78 -8.22
CA LEU A 90 -20.32 -35.67 -8.93
C LEU A 90 -20.14 -35.58 -10.45
N VAL A 91 -19.06 -34.92 -10.92
CA VAL A 91 -18.69 -34.88 -12.33
C VAL A 91 -18.21 -36.24 -12.84
N GLU A 92 -17.46 -37.01 -12.04
CA GLU A 92 -17.00 -38.36 -12.42
C GLU A 92 -18.16 -39.39 -12.52
N ASP A 93 -19.18 -39.27 -11.67
CA ASP A 93 -20.39 -40.12 -11.72
C ASP A 93 -21.34 -39.78 -12.89
N ALA A 94 -21.27 -38.57 -13.44
CA ALA A 94 -22.13 -38.07 -14.53
C ALA A 94 -21.78 -38.67 -15.92
N ARG A 95 -21.98 -39.98 -16.07
CA ARG A 95 -21.45 -40.77 -17.21
C ARG A 95 -21.97 -40.38 -18.60
N LYS A 96 -21.09 -40.66 -19.57
CA LYS A 96 -21.13 -40.47 -21.05
C LYS A 96 -20.58 -39.16 -21.62
N ASN A 97 -20.88 -37.99 -21.04
CA ASN A 97 -20.38 -36.71 -21.59
C ASN A 97 -19.36 -35.98 -20.71
N ALA A 98 -19.19 -36.39 -19.44
CA ALA A 98 -18.34 -35.66 -18.49
C ALA A 98 -16.82 -35.85 -18.68
N THR A 99 -16.34 -36.78 -19.50
CA THR A 99 -14.90 -37.10 -19.61
C THR A 99 -14.04 -35.90 -20.03
N GLU A 100 -14.51 -35.12 -21.01
CA GLU A 100 -13.79 -33.94 -21.52
C GLU A 100 -13.80 -32.80 -20.49
N TYR A 101 -14.96 -32.57 -19.85
CA TYR A 101 -15.10 -31.58 -18.77
C TYR A 101 -14.25 -31.95 -17.53
N ARG A 102 -14.17 -33.24 -17.19
CA ARG A 102 -13.35 -33.75 -16.10
C ARG A 102 -11.85 -33.59 -16.35
N ALA A 103 -11.42 -33.74 -17.60
CA ALA A 103 -10.06 -33.44 -18.04
C ALA A 103 -9.78 -31.93 -17.99
N LEU A 104 -10.72 -31.10 -18.49
CA LEU A 104 -10.64 -29.64 -18.42
C LEU A 104 -10.43 -29.13 -16.99
N LEU A 105 -11.24 -29.59 -16.02
CA LEU A 105 -11.05 -29.31 -14.59
C LEU A 105 -9.64 -29.72 -14.12
N GLY A 106 -9.20 -30.93 -14.49
CA GLY A 106 -7.86 -31.43 -14.14
C GLY A 106 -6.68 -30.62 -14.71
N HIS A 107 -6.90 -29.83 -15.76
CA HIS A 107 -5.87 -28.94 -16.32
C HIS A 107 -5.76 -27.58 -15.61
N GLN A 108 -6.84 -27.08 -14.99
CA GLN A 108 -6.90 -25.72 -14.46
C GLN A 108 -5.78 -25.40 -13.46
N ASN A 109 -5.50 -26.30 -12.51
CA ASN A 109 -4.42 -26.13 -11.54
C ASN A 109 -3.01 -26.10 -12.18
N GLY A 110 -2.84 -26.76 -13.33
CA GLY A 110 -1.60 -26.67 -14.13
C GLY A 110 -1.50 -25.41 -14.97
N TRP A 111 -2.64 -24.79 -15.32
CA TRP A 111 -2.68 -23.55 -16.11
C TRP A 111 -2.61 -22.28 -15.26
N ARG A 112 -3.15 -22.24 -14.03
CA ARG A 112 -3.06 -21.08 -13.12
C ARG A 112 -1.67 -20.44 -13.08
N PRO A 113 -0.55 -21.17 -12.83
CA PRO A 113 0.78 -20.54 -12.78
C PRO A 113 1.25 -20.04 -14.15
N VAL A 114 0.77 -20.59 -15.27
CA VAL A 114 1.10 -20.08 -16.62
C VAL A 114 0.39 -18.76 -16.86
N VAL A 115 -0.88 -18.64 -16.49
CA VAL A 115 -1.66 -17.40 -16.65
C VAL A 115 -1.15 -16.31 -15.72
N SER A 116 -0.91 -16.63 -14.43
CA SER A 116 -0.36 -15.69 -13.44
C SER A 116 1.03 -15.16 -13.83
N ASN A 117 1.95 -16.00 -14.32
CA ASN A 117 3.24 -15.53 -14.83
C ASN A 117 3.09 -14.73 -16.15
N THR A 118 2.14 -15.10 -17.02
CA THR A 118 1.82 -14.32 -18.23
C THR A 118 1.35 -12.92 -17.85
N GLN A 119 0.45 -12.82 -16.87
CA GLN A 119 -0.02 -11.56 -16.31
C GLN A 119 1.13 -10.76 -15.70
N LYS A 120 1.96 -11.34 -14.82
CA LYS A 120 3.13 -10.67 -14.20
C LYS A 120 4.05 -10.04 -15.26
N ALA A 121 4.25 -10.70 -16.40
CA ALA A 121 5.02 -10.18 -17.51
C ALA A 121 4.33 -9.05 -18.31
N GLN A 122 3.00 -8.92 -18.27
CA GLN A 122 2.26 -7.79 -18.87
C GLN A 122 2.12 -6.61 -17.91
N VAL A 123 1.75 -6.85 -16.64
CA VAL A 123 1.42 -5.81 -15.65
C VAL A 123 2.64 -5.28 -14.89
N GLY A 124 3.74 -6.03 -14.81
CA GLY A 124 4.96 -5.59 -14.11
C GLY A 124 5.80 -4.63 -14.94
N PHE A 125 6.15 -3.48 -14.37
CA PHE A 125 7.01 -2.44 -14.95
C PHE A 125 8.15 -2.10 -14.01
N THR A 126 9.39 -2.34 -14.44
CA THR A 126 10.57 -2.10 -13.59
C THR A 126 11.12 -0.69 -13.82
N LEU A 127 11.14 0.13 -12.77
CA LEU A 127 11.90 1.38 -12.76
C LEU A 127 13.39 1.07 -12.61
N THR A 128 14.24 1.94 -13.15
CA THR A 128 15.71 1.78 -13.16
C THR A 128 16.41 3.05 -12.68
N ASN A 129 17.60 2.94 -12.11
CA ASN A 129 18.26 4.01 -11.36
C ASN A 129 18.31 5.36 -12.10
N ASN A 130 18.17 6.47 -11.35
CA ASN A 130 18.17 7.84 -11.88
C ASN A 130 17.01 8.07 -12.88
N THR A 131 15.78 7.70 -12.48
CA THR A 131 14.57 7.88 -13.29
C THR A 131 13.56 8.73 -12.54
N SER A 132 12.97 9.70 -13.25
CA SER A 132 11.72 10.35 -12.84
C SER A 132 10.56 9.80 -13.67
N LEU A 133 9.45 9.45 -13.03
CA LEU A 133 8.17 9.13 -13.67
C LEU A 133 7.11 10.13 -13.18
N ILE A 134 6.42 10.82 -14.10
CA ILE A 134 5.62 12.02 -13.78
C ILE A 134 4.29 12.00 -14.54
N GLY A 135 3.18 12.21 -13.83
CA GLY A 135 1.85 12.39 -14.40
C GLY A 135 1.70 13.70 -15.20
N MET A 136 1.24 13.60 -16.45
CA MET A 136 0.91 14.76 -17.29
C MET A 136 -0.49 15.31 -16.98
N GLY A 137 -0.59 16.00 -15.85
CA GLY A 137 -1.83 16.64 -15.39
C GLY A 137 -2.85 15.66 -14.82
N LYS A 138 -4.03 16.17 -14.46
CA LYS A 138 -5.03 15.48 -13.62
C LYS A 138 -5.68 14.22 -14.23
N GLY A 139 -5.41 13.90 -15.49
CA GLY A 139 -5.89 12.68 -16.15
C GLY A 139 -4.85 11.58 -16.24
N ALA A 140 -3.67 11.78 -15.64
CA ALA A 140 -2.62 10.78 -15.55
C ALA A 140 -3.11 9.54 -14.80
N ALA A 141 -2.91 8.34 -15.38
CA ALA A 141 -3.25 7.06 -14.75
C ALA A 141 -2.34 5.90 -15.22
N LEU A 142 -1.92 5.02 -14.31
CA LEU A 142 -1.25 3.75 -14.58
C LEU A 142 -2.19 2.59 -14.23
N ASN A 143 -3.12 2.26 -15.12
CA ASN A 143 -4.21 1.35 -14.81
C ASN A 143 -3.87 -0.12 -15.10
N GLY A 144 -3.95 -0.95 -14.05
CA GLY A 144 -3.58 -2.37 -14.11
C GLY A 144 -2.07 -2.58 -14.22
N ILE A 145 -1.28 -1.74 -13.56
CA ILE A 145 0.20 -1.71 -13.64
C ILE A 145 0.78 -1.83 -12.22
N ASN A 146 1.72 -2.76 -12.05
CA ASN A 146 2.56 -2.93 -10.87
C ASN A 146 3.92 -2.28 -11.15
N LEU A 147 4.24 -1.20 -10.44
CA LEU A 147 5.56 -0.56 -10.50
C LEU A 147 6.52 -1.24 -9.53
N TYR A 148 7.53 -1.93 -10.07
CA TYR A 148 8.48 -2.70 -9.26
C TYR A 148 9.87 -2.06 -9.24
N LEU A 149 10.30 -1.57 -8.09
CA LEU A 149 11.57 -0.90 -7.85
C LEU A 149 12.51 -1.89 -7.16
N SER A 150 13.41 -2.54 -7.90
CA SER A 150 14.21 -3.67 -7.40
C SER A 150 15.72 -3.46 -7.52
N SER A 151 16.42 -3.39 -6.38
CA SER A 151 17.87 -3.10 -6.31
C SER A 151 18.27 -1.77 -7.01
N VAL A 152 17.41 -0.76 -6.92
CA VAL A 152 17.56 0.54 -7.60
C VAL A 152 17.94 1.67 -6.64
N ASP A 153 18.44 2.75 -7.22
CA ASP A 153 18.82 3.96 -6.49
C ASP A 153 18.37 5.22 -7.24
N ASN A 154 18.05 6.29 -6.51
CA ASN A 154 17.78 7.62 -7.03
C ASN A 154 16.53 7.66 -7.96
N ILE A 155 15.34 7.53 -7.38
CA ILE A 155 14.05 7.49 -8.09
C ILE A 155 13.14 8.61 -7.59
N TRP A 156 12.37 9.19 -8.52
CA TRP A 156 11.30 10.15 -8.21
C TRP A 156 10.03 9.73 -8.94
N ASP A 157 8.96 9.44 -8.20
CA ASP A 157 7.65 9.09 -8.76
C ASP A 157 6.59 10.14 -8.39
N CYS A 158 5.84 10.59 -9.38
CA CYS A 158 4.73 11.53 -9.26
C CYS A 158 3.55 11.02 -10.08
N PHE A 159 3.16 9.77 -9.82
CA PHE A 159 2.20 9.04 -10.63
C PHE A 159 1.09 8.35 -9.80
N PRO A 160 -0.21 8.68 -10.03
CA PRO A 160 -1.33 7.96 -9.43
C PRO A 160 -1.59 6.59 -10.10
N ALA A 161 -1.65 5.54 -9.29
CA ALA A 161 -1.70 4.15 -9.74
C ALA A 161 -2.89 3.41 -9.11
N PRO A 162 -3.95 3.10 -9.89
CA PRO A 162 -4.99 2.19 -9.47
C PRO A 162 -4.61 0.72 -9.71
N GLU A 163 -4.74 -0.10 -8.67
CA GLU A 163 -4.65 -1.56 -8.80
C GLU A 163 -5.88 -2.13 -9.52
N THR A 164 -5.76 -3.33 -10.13
CA THR A 164 -6.88 -4.25 -10.35
C THR A 164 -6.37 -5.69 -10.57
N PHE A 165 -6.50 -6.56 -9.56
CA PHE A 165 -6.61 -8.03 -9.60
C PHE A 165 -5.62 -8.91 -10.43
N PRO A 166 -5.08 -10.05 -9.90
CA PRO A 166 -5.21 -10.63 -8.56
C PRO A 166 -3.88 -10.83 -7.77
N SER A 167 -3.88 -10.35 -6.52
CA SER A 167 -3.33 -10.99 -5.31
C SER A 167 -1.85 -11.42 -5.31
N SER A 168 -0.98 -10.64 -5.95
CA SER A 168 0.50 -10.79 -5.94
C SER A 168 1.19 -9.53 -6.51
N PHE A 169 0.52 -8.37 -6.47
CA PHE A 169 0.76 -7.22 -7.35
C PHE A 169 0.35 -5.87 -6.73
N ASP A 170 1.25 -5.34 -5.92
CA ASP A 170 1.25 -3.94 -5.42
C ASP A 170 1.02 -2.91 -6.55
N ALA A 171 0.39 -1.77 -6.27
CA ALA A 171 0.46 -0.62 -7.17
C ALA A 171 1.93 -0.17 -7.34
N VAL A 172 2.65 -0.04 -6.24
CA VAL A 172 4.10 0.23 -6.19
C VAL A 172 4.79 -0.65 -5.13
N GLY A 173 5.75 -1.48 -5.56
CA GLY A 173 6.52 -2.37 -4.69
C GLY A 173 8.01 -2.05 -4.71
N LEU A 174 8.60 -1.76 -3.54
CA LEU A 174 10.02 -1.45 -3.36
C LEU A 174 10.77 -2.61 -2.70
N VAL A 175 11.81 -3.13 -3.37
CA VAL A 175 12.70 -4.17 -2.85
C VAL A 175 14.15 -3.74 -3.05
N THR A 176 14.90 -3.55 -1.96
CA THR A 176 16.30 -3.10 -2.01
C THR A 176 16.47 -1.74 -2.74
N ALA A 177 15.55 -0.79 -2.54
CA ALA A 177 15.46 0.45 -3.34
C ALA A 177 15.80 1.71 -2.52
N THR A 178 16.98 2.31 -2.74
CA THR A 178 17.46 3.49 -1.99
C THR A 178 17.15 4.82 -2.67
N ASN A 179 17.07 5.90 -1.88
CA ASN A 179 16.83 7.27 -2.37
C ASN A 179 15.66 7.33 -3.35
N VAL A 180 14.50 6.89 -2.88
CA VAL A 180 13.21 6.99 -3.58
C VAL A 180 12.41 8.10 -2.93
N TRP A 181 11.75 8.92 -3.75
CA TRP A 181 10.76 9.88 -3.29
C TRP A 181 9.49 9.77 -4.16
N VAL A 182 8.34 9.74 -3.49
CA VAL A 182 7.01 9.62 -4.09
C VAL A 182 6.20 10.83 -3.62
N ASP A 183 5.59 11.56 -4.55
CA ASP A 183 5.02 12.89 -4.28
C ASP A 183 3.83 13.21 -5.20
N GLY A 184 2.70 13.66 -4.62
CA GLY A 184 1.49 13.99 -5.39
C GLY A 184 0.83 12.79 -6.09
N CYS A 185 0.98 11.58 -5.53
CA CYS A 185 0.37 10.35 -6.03
C CYS A 185 -0.96 10.04 -5.34
N GLU A 186 -1.88 9.40 -6.07
CA GLU A 186 -3.12 8.83 -5.57
C GLU A 186 -3.11 7.33 -5.86
N LEU A 187 -3.25 6.49 -4.83
CA LEU A 187 -3.18 5.03 -4.92
C LEU A 187 -4.52 4.45 -4.44
N GLN A 188 -5.15 3.57 -5.22
CA GLN A 188 -6.53 3.12 -4.99
C GLN A 188 -6.91 1.84 -5.75
N ASP A 189 -8.06 1.25 -5.45
CA ASP A 189 -8.52 -0.04 -6.00
C ASP A 189 -9.11 0.03 -7.43
N GLN A 190 -9.41 1.23 -7.94
CA GLN A 190 -9.81 1.49 -9.34
C GLN A 190 -9.90 2.99 -9.65
N LEU A 191 -9.91 3.36 -10.94
CA LEU A 191 -10.00 4.75 -11.44
C LEU A 191 -11.25 5.56 -11.05
N SER A 192 -12.26 4.97 -10.41
CA SER A 192 -13.48 5.67 -10.02
C SER A 192 -13.53 6.09 -8.54
N GLY A 193 -12.56 5.68 -7.72
CA GLY A 193 -12.62 5.83 -6.26
C GLY A 193 -13.79 5.08 -5.59
N GLU A 194 -14.56 4.29 -6.34
CA GLU A 194 -15.64 3.47 -5.78
C GLU A 194 -15.06 2.18 -5.17
N TYR A 195 -15.53 1.78 -4.00
CA TYR A 195 -15.12 0.52 -3.36
C TYR A 195 -15.39 -0.70 -4.25
N VAL A 196 -14.37 -1.52 -4.48
CA VAL A 196 -14.47 -2.71 -5.34
C VAL A 196 -15.01 -3.89 -4.54
N GLN A 197 -16.28 -4.21 -4.75
CA GLN A 197 -16.92 -5.39 -4.15
C GLN A 197 -16.13 -6.68 -4.50
N PRO A 198 -15.85 -7.57 -3.54
CA PRO A 198 -15.17 -8.85 -3.80
C PRO A 198 -16.04 -9.81 -4.61
N ASP A 199 -15.40 -10.76 -5.30
CA ASP A 199 -16.14 -11.91 -5.83
C ASP A 199 -16.45 -12.89 -4.69
N ILE A 200 -17.73 -13.17 -4.46
CA ILE A 200 -18.20 -14.14 -3.46
C ILE A 200 -18.36 -15.52 -4.09
N ILE A 201 -17.70 -16.53 -3.51
CA ILE A 201 -17.70 -17.90 -4.03
C ILE A 201 -18.21 -18.89 -2.98
N ASP A 202 -19.17 -19.73 -3.36
CA ASP A 202 -19.83 -20.73 -2.51
C ASP A 202 -18.83 -21.56 -1.68
N PRO A 203 -18.99 -21.69 -0.34
CA PRO A 203 -20.15 -21.30 0.49
C PRO A 203 -20.17 -19.84 1.02
N GLY A 204 -19.30 -18.94 0.54
CA GLY A 204 -19.22 -17.55 1.02
C GLY A 204 -17.79 -17.00 1.16
N TRP A 205 -16.82 -17.59 0.46
CA TRP A 205 -15.44 -17.11 0.43
C TRP A 205 -15.36 -15.82 -0.38
N GLN A 206 -14.86 -14.75 0.22
CA GLN A 206 -14.42 -13.56 -0.51
C GLN A 206 -13.13 -13.89 -1.25
N VAL A 207 -13.07 -13.51 -2.51
CA VAL A 207 -11.83 -13.52 -3.30
C VAL A 207 -11.25 -12.12 -3.23
N ASP A 208 -10.13 -11.98 -2.54
CA ASP A 208 -9.31 -10.78 -2.59
C ASP A 208 -8.60 -10.66 -3.95
N ARG A 209 -8.53 -9.42 -4.44
CA ARG A 209 -7.95 -9.03 -5.74
C ARG A 209 -6.63 -8.28 -5.50
N PHE A 210 -6.45 -7.63 -4.37
CA PHE A 210 -5.40 -6.62 -4.16
C PHE A 210 -4.25 -7.22 -3.36
N ASP A 211 -3.23 -6.41 -3.04
CA ASP A 211 -2.15 -6.85 -2.13
C ASP A 211 -1.75 -5.73 -1.15
N GLY A 212 -1.02 -4.72 -1.64
CA GLY A 212 -0.63 -3.54 -0.88
C GLY A 212 -0.33 -2.37 -1.81
N LEU A 213 -1.01 -1.23 -1.61
CA LEU A 213 -0.88 -0.06 -2.48
C LEU A 213 0.57 0.47 -2.56
N PHE A 214 1.33 0.37 -1.46
CA PHE A 214 2.71 0.83 -1.39
C PHE A 214 3.53 -0.02 -0.41
N ASP A 215 4.03 -1.16 -0.88
CA ASP A 215 4.76 -2.13 -0.04
C ASP A 215 6.29 -2.03 -0.23
N CYS A 216 7.02 -2.23 0.87
CA CYS A 216 8.46 -1.99 0.97
C CYS A 216 9.16 -3.13 1.73
N GLU A 217 9.85 -4.02 1.01
CA GLU A 217 10.24 -5.35 1.51
C GLU A 217 11.73 -5.72 1.30
N ASP A 218 12.06 -6.92 1.79
CA ASP A 218 13.27 -7.73 1.52
C ASP A 218 14.63 -7.04 1.74
N GLY A 219 14.63 -6.06 2.63
CA GLY A 219 15.79 -5.24 2.95
C GLY A 219 16.00 -4.18 1.88
N THR A 220 15.39 -3.03 2.09
CA THR A 220 15.91 -1.74 1.63
C THR A 220 16.85 -1.23 2.73
N ASP A 221 18.09 -1.74 2.91
CA ASP A 221 19.02 -2.44 2.01
C ASP A 221 19.51 -3.82 2.54
N ASN A 222 19.28 -4.92 1.82
CA ASN A 222 19.83 -6.27 1.97
C ASN A 222 19.60 -7.11 3.27
N VAL A 223 18.50 -7.88 3.22
CA VAL A 223 18.32 -9.33 3.54
C VAL A 223 18.35 -9.84 5.00
N THR A 224 17.14 -10.13 5.51
CA THR A 224 16.75 -11.02 6.63
C THR A 224 17.11 -10.60 8.06
N ALA A 225 16.06 -10.28 8.82
CA ALA A 225 15.87 -10.32 10.27
C ALA A 225 17.01 -9.69 11.10
N PRO A 226 18.16 -10.35 11.42
CA PRO A 226 19.30 -9.64 12.01
C PRO A 226 19.94 -8.52 11.16
N ARG A 227 19.55 -8.34 9.88
CA ARG A 227 20.19 -7.36 8.97
C ARG A 227 19.37 -6.13 8.62
N ASP A 228 18.07 -6.16 8.85
CA ASP A 228 17.17 -5.07 8.46
C ASP A 228 17.10 -3.97 9.55
N LEU A 229 17.52 -4.34 10.78
CA LEU A 229 17.74 -3.44 11.91
C LEU A 229 18.75 -2.34 11.57
N GLY A 230 18.35 -1.08 11.75
CA GLY A 230 19.17 0.09 11.40
C GLY A 230 19.19 0.41 9.89
N LYS A 231 18.22 -0.12 9.15
CA LYS A 231 17.95 0.18 7.73
C LYS A 231 16.45 0.49 7.57
N MET A 232 15.94 0.52 6.33
CA MET A 232 14.53 0.76 6.03
C MET A 232 13.99 2.00 6.75
N HIS A 233 14.48 3.17 6.33
CA HIS A 233 14.10 4.45 6.93
C HIS A 233 13.06 5.15 6.05
N PHE A 234 11.91 5.51 6.62
CA PHE A 234 10.76 6.06 5.92
C PHE A 234 10.31 7.38 6.52
N THR A 235 9.97 8.34 5.66
CA THR A 235 9.28 9.58 6.03
C THR A 235 7.89 9.52 5.41
N ILE A 236 6.87 9.40 6.25
CA ILE A 236 5.47 9.32 5.85
C ILE A 236 4.83 10.63 6.30
N PHE A 237 4.86 11.62 5.41
CA PHE A 237 4.49 13.00 5.72
C PHE A 237 3.38 13.53 4.80
N GLY A 238 2.34 14.11 5.38
CA GLY A 238 1.33 14.86 4.62
C GLY A 238 0.33 14.03 3.82
N ASN A 239 0.24 12.72 4.05
CA ASN A 239 -0.62 11.80 3.29
C ASN A 239 -2.08 11.85 3.79
N HIS A 240 -3.03 11.55 2.90
CA HIS A 240 -4.43 11.27 3.24
C HIS A 240 -4.69 9.77 3.11
N PHE A 241 -4.77 9.07 4.23
CA PHE A 241 -5.28 7.69 4.28
C PHE A 241 -6.80 7.78 4.41
N ASN A 242 -7.54 7.27 3.44
CA ASN A 242 -8.98 7.53 3.29
C ASN A 242 -9.73 6.23 2.95
N ASN A 243 -10.57 5.75 3.86
CA ASN A 243 -11.30 4.47 3.76
C ASN A 243 -10.38 3.25 3.51
N SER A 244 -9.23 3.19 4.17
CA SER A 244 -8.24 2.12 4.03
C SER A 244 -8.35 1.14 5.20
N ALA A 245 -8.76 -0.09 4.90
CA ALA A 245 -9.09 -1.10 5.91
C ALA A 245 -7.96 -1.37 6.94
N SER A 246 -6.70 -1.37 6.53
CA SER A 246 -5.57 -1.69 7.42
C SER A 246 -4.23 -1.15 6.89
N ARG A 247 -3.14 -1.35 7.67
CA ARG A 247 -1.74 -1.11 7.24
C ARG A 247 -1.45 0.33 6.77
N ASN A 248 -1.80 1.31 7.59
CA ASN A 248 -1.63 2.73 7.31
C ASN A 248 -0.55 3.43 8.18
N PRO A 249 0.76 3.13 8.06
CA PRO A 249 1.41 1.92 7.54
C PRO A 249 1.38 0.74 8.54
N THR A 250 1.87 -0.44 8.13
CA THR A 250 2.36 -1.49 9.04
C THR A 250 3.89 -1.55 9.01
N MET A 251 4.52 -1.63 10.18
CA MET A 251 5.92 -1.22 10.40
C MET A 251 6.72 -2.32 11.11
N ARG A 252 7.77 -2.85 10.46
CA ARG A 252 8.72 -3.85 11.00
C ARG A 252 10.17 -3.39 10.79
N PHE A 253 11.07 -3.69 11.73
CA PHE A 253 12.54 -3.54 11.71
C PHE A 253 13.16 -2.14 11.47
N GLY A 254 12.50 -1.28 10.70
CA GLY A 254 13.01 0.01 10.23
C GLY A 254 12.62 1.20 11.12
N THR A 255 12.95 2.41 10.65
CA THR A 255 12.61 3.68 11.32
C THR A 255 11.55 4.42 10.50
N PHE A 256 10.47 4.85 11.15
CA PHE A 256 9.28 5.40 10.48
C PHE A 256 8.88 6.74 11.11
N ASP A 257 9.07 7.83 10.37
CA ASP A 257 8.63 9.16 10.77
C ASP A 257 7.26 9.44 10.15
N VAL A 258 6.19 9.11 10.89
CA VAL A 258 4.78 9.27 10.49
C VAL A 258 4.27 10.62 11.01
N TYR A 259 4.42 11.69 10.23
CA TYR A 259 4.22 13.09 10.67
C TYR A 259 3.15 13.80 9.84
N ALA A 260 2.25 14.55 10.49
CA ALA A 260 1.29 15.46 9.84
C ALA A 260 0.40 14.81 8.74
N ASN A 261 0.00 13.55 8.92
CA ASN A 261 -0.92 12.86 8.02
C ASN A 261 -2.38 13.04 8.47
N LEU A 262 -3.31 12.88 7.54
CA LEU A 262 -4.75 12.76 7.79
C LEU A 262 -5.16 11.30 7.63
N PHE A 263 -5.79 10.75 8.66
CA PHE A 263 -6.42 9.44 8.65
C PHE A 263 -7.93 9.64 8.69
N GLU A 264 -8.67 9.09 7.73
CA GLU A 264 -10.11 9.27 7.57
C GLU A 264 -10.80 7.94 7.24
N ASP A 265 -11.56 7.38 8.19
CA ASP A 265 -12.14 6.04 8.06
C ASP A 265 -13.57 5.92 8.64
N ILE A 266 -14.26 4.83 8.28
CA ILE A 266 -15.61 4.48 8.79
C ILE A 266 -15.48 3.33 9.79
N ASN A 267 -15.51 3.65 11.08
CA ASN A 267 -15.44 2.63 12.14
C ASN A 267 -16.84 2.14 12.52
N ASP A 268 -17.24 1.09 11.83
CA ASP A 268 -18.50 0.36 12.00
C ASP A 268 -18.37 -0.93 12.82
N ASN A 269 -17.20 -1.11 13.44
CA ASN A 269 -16.78 -2.25 14.24
C ASN A 269 -17.07 -2.05 15.75
N GLU A 270 -16.95 -3.10 16.54
CA GLU A 270 -16.84 -2.92 18.01
C GLU A 270 -15.41 -2.48 18.38
N PRO A 271 -15.24 -1.56 19.35
CA PRO A 271 -13.95 -1.30 19.99
C PRO A 271 -13.28 -2.58 20.51
N ARG A 272 -11.96 -2.67 20.34
CA ARG A 272 -11.14 -3.80 20.83
C ARG A 272 -11.07 -3.82 22.36
N PHE A 273 -11.03 -2.63 22.95
CA PHE A 273 -11.10 -2.40 24.39
C PHE A 273 -11.88 -1.10 24.68
N GLY A 274 -12.62 -1.09 25.79
CA GLY A 274 -13.55 0.00 26.13
C GLY A 274 -14.84 -0.53 26.74
N ALA A 275 -15.68 0.37 27.27
CA ALA A 275 -16.92 -0.01 27.97
C ALA A 275 -18.16 0.14 27.11
N ASN A 276 -19.00 -0.92 27.09
CA ASN A 276 -20.28 -1.08 26.37
C ASN A 276 -20.14 -1.46 24.89
N LEU A 277 -20.23 -2.76 24.59
CA LEU A 277 -20.09 -3.35 23.24
C LEU A 277 -21.33 -4.20 22.88
N LYS A 278 -21.74 -4.21 21.61
CA LYS A 278 -22.83 -5.03 21.03
C LYS A 278 -22.66 -5.30 19.53
N ARG A 279 -21.75 -6.25 19.20
CA ARG A 279 -21.45 -6.75 17.84
C ARG A 279 -22.62 -6.63 16.84
N GLY A 280 -22.53 -5.67 15.94
CA GLY A 280 -23.35 -5.61 14.73
C GLY A 280 -22.87 -6.59 13.67
N GLU A 281 -23.56 -7.72 13.50
CA GLU A 281 -23.32 -8.67 12.40
C GLU A 281 -24.04 -8.17 11.14
N ASP A 282 -23.31 -7.61 10.15
CA ASP A 282 -23.77 -7.44 8.74
C ASP A 282 -22.72 -6.77 7.77
N VAL A 283 -21.43 -6.65 8.13
CA VAL A 283 -20.41 -5.97 7.29
C VAL A 283 -19.43 -6.98 6.62
N PRO A 284 -19.11 -6.85 5.32
CA PRO A 284 -18.09 -7.67 4.64
C PRO A 284 -16.68 -7.51 5.25
N LEU A 285 -15.88 -8.57 5.35
CA LEU A 285 -14.64 -8.58 6.16
C LEU A 285 -13.50 -7.71 5.61
N ASP A 286 -13.51 -7.46 4.30
CA ASP A 286 -12.54 -6.71 3.50
C ASP A 286 -12.88 -5.22 3.35
N ALA A 287 -14.16 -4.85 3.52
CA ALA A 287 -14.63 -3.46 3.54
C ALA A 287 -14.50 -2.79 4.92
N VAL A 288 -13.83 -3.44 5.88
CA VAL A 288 -13.95 -3.14 7.31
C VAL A 288 -12.67 -2.54 7.86
N PHE A 289 -12.80 -1.35 8.46
CA PHE A 289 -11.71 -0.69 9.17
C PHE A 289 -11.21 -1.54 10.36
N GLU A 290 -10.01 -2.10 10.21
CA GLU A 290 -9.33 -2.90 11.21
C GLU A 290 -8.49 -2.03 12.16
N TYR A 291 -7.59 -1.22 11.60
CA TYR A 291 -6.65 -0.32 12.29
C TYR A 291 -5.94 0.66 11.34
N HIS A 292 -5.39 1.77 11.86
CA HIS A 292 -4.42 2.57 11.10
C HIS A 292 -2.99 2.01 11.24
N LEU A 293 -2.37 2.13 12.42
CA LEU A 293 -0.92 2.01 12.61
C LEU A 293 -0.50 0.62 13.13
N GLY A 294 0.15 -0.18 12.29
CA GLY A 294 0.70 -1.48 12.69
C GLY A 294 2.10 -1.36 13.28
N VAL A 295 2.27 -1.51 14.59
CA VAL A 295 3.58 -1.52 15.26
C VAL A 295 4.01 -2.96 15.51
N TYR A 296 4.90 -3.48 14.66
CA TYR A 296 5.36 -4.86 14.69
C TYR A 296 6.86 -4.91 15.07
N ASN A 297 7.40 -6.13 15.23
CA ASN A 297 8.77 -6.40 15.72
C ASN A 297 9.83 -5.37 15.30
N GLN A 298 10.56 -4.85 16.29
CA GLN A 298 11.81 -4.10 16.11
C GLN A 298 11.70 -2.81 15.29
N SER A 299 10.48 -2.34 15.00
CA SER A 299 10.26 -1.03 14.38
C SER A 299 10.55 0.12 15.35
N THR A 300 11.05 1.24 14.84
CA THR A 300 11.17 2.50 15.59
C THR A 300 10.24 3.52 14.95
N VAL A 301 9.10 3.77 15.57
CA VAL A 301 8.03 4.61 15.02
C VAL A 301 7.98 5.94 15.75
N GLN A 302 7.97 7.03 15.01
CA GLN A 302 7.81 8.39 15.52
C GLN A 302 6.53 9.02 14.97
N LEU A 303 5.73 9.60 15.85
CA LEU A 303 4.46 10.23 15.49
C LEU A 303 4.41 11.67 15.99
N ARG A 304 4.00 12.60 15.11
CA ARG A 304 3.76 14.01 15.42
C ARG A 304 2.68 14.57 14.49
N ASP A 305 1.91 15.56 14.93
CA ASP A 305 0.98 16.36 14.11
C ASP A 305 -0.15 15.58 13.38
N ASN A 306 -0.31 14.27 13.56
CA ASN A 306 -1.30 13.47 12.83
C ASN A 306 -2.73 13.75 13.31
N VAL A 307 -3.67 13.72 12.36
CA VAL A 307 -5.10 14.02 12.58
C VAL A 307 -5.93 12.80 12.21
N PHE A 308 -6.86 12.41 13.08
CA PHE A 308 -7.78 11.29 12.87
C PHE A 308 -9.22 11.82 12.74
N LEU A 309 -9.89 11.43 11.66
CA LEU A 309 -11.31 11.64 11.40
C LEU A 309 -11.96 10.26 11.29
N GLN A 310 -13.02 10.01 12.06
CA GLN A 310 -13.61 8.68 12.13
C GLN A 310 -15.13 8.79 12.25
N SER A 311 -15.81 8.16 11.31
CA SER A 311 -17.27 8.10 11.25
C SER A 311 -17.78 6.67 11.53
N GLY A 312 -19.03 6.36 11.19
CA GLY A 312 -19.64 5.05 11.42
C GLY A 312 -20.37 4.92 12.77
N LYS A 313 -20.51 3.68 13.25
CA LYS A 313 -21.23 3.33 14.49
C LYS A 313 -20.49 3.77 15.77
N VAL A 314 -19.16 3.78 15.78
CA VAL A 314 -18.33 4.12 16.95
C VAL A 314 -17.28 5.20 16.62
N PRO A 315 -17.71 6.40 16.20
CA PRO A 315 -16.82 7.43 15.67
C PRO A 315 -15.73 7.88 16.66
N ASP A 316 -15.95 7.69 17.96
CA ASP A 316 -15.03 8.12 19.03
C ASP A 316 -14.14 6.97 19.57
N ASP A 317 -14.08 5.81 18.88
CA ASP A 317 -13.24 4.66 19.25
C ASP A 317 -11.75 4.92 18.95
N THR A 318 -10.90 4.93 19.98
CA THR A 318 -9.44 5.05 19.82
C THR A 318 -8.71 3.70 19.76
N SER A 319 -9.39 2.57 20.04
CA SER A 319 -8.77 1.25 20.22
C SER A 319 -8.22 0.62 18.92
N ARG A 320 -8.48 1.26 17.78
CA ARG A 320 -8.03 0.88 16.43
C ARG A 320 -6.97 1.82 15.85
N ILE A 321 -6.57 2.87 16.57
CA ILE A 321 -5.50 3.77 16.09
C ILE A 321 -4.18 2.99 15.92
N PHE A 322 -3.89 2.06 16.85
CA PHE A 322 -2.75 1.15 16.77
C PHE A 322 -3.21 -0.32 16.73
N THR A 323 -2.38 -1.18 16.13
CA THR A 323 -2.36 -2.61 16.42
C THR A 323 -0.93 -3.06 16.68
N ILE A 324 -0.74 -4.00 17.61
CA ILE A 324 0.53 -4.72 17.79
C ILE A 324 0.40 -6.08 17.08
N SER A 325 1.48 -6.61 16.53
CA SER A 325 1.59 -8.04 16.23
C SER A 325 3.05 -8.46 16.13
N GLU A 326 3.29 -9.77 16.18
CA GLU A 326 4.60 -10.44 16.14
C GLU A 326 5.59 -10.05 17.28
N ALA A 327 5.33 -8.97 18.01
CA ALA A 327 6.16 -8.36 19.06
C ALA A 327 6.38 -9.32 20.24
N THR A 328 7.44 -10.13 20.14
CA THR A 328 7.69 -11.30 20.99
C THR A 328 9.09 -11.36 21.58
N ILE A 329 9.93 -10.34 21.34
CA ILE A 329 11.36 -10.31 21.72
C ILE A 329 11.66 -9.06 22.58
N PRO A 330 11.50 -9.12 23.92
CA PRO A 330 11.77 -7.99 24.81
C PRO A 330 13.24 -7.50 24.81
N GLU A 331 14.18 -8.33 24.37
CA GLU A 331 15.61 -7.97 24.23
C GLU A 331 15.88 -7.07 23.01
N LEU A 332 14.94 -7.00 22.06
CA LEU A 332 15.00 -6.18 20.84
C LEU A 332 13.60 -5.61 20.56
N PRO A 333 13.11 -4.66 21.37
CA PRO A 333 11.74 -4.20 21.32
C PRO A 333 11.45 -3.31 20.11
N ALA A 334 10.19 -3.25 19.70
CA ALA A 334 9.67 -2.12 18.92
C ALA A 334 9.54 -0.88 19.83
N THR A 335 9.68 0.32 19.26
CA THR A 335 9.60 1.59 20.00
C THR A 335 8.56 2.50 19.36
N VAL A 336 7.64 3.04 20.17
CA VAL A 336 6.63 4.02 19.76
C VAL A 336 6.90 5.35 20.47
N CYS A 337 7.37 6.33 19.73
CA CYS A 337 7.67 7.66 20.21
C CYS A 337 6.60 8.66 19.75
N ILE A 338 5.80 9.14 20.70
CA ILE A 338 4.87 10.27 20.46
C ILE A 338 5.64 11.56 20.78
N ARG A 339 5.78 12.46 19.80
CA ARG A 339 6.53 13.71 19.94
C ARG A 339 5.63 14.86 20.37
N ASP A 340 6.11 15.67 21.32
CA ASP A 340 5.50 16.96 21.69
C ASP A 340 5.34 17.87 20.45
N SER A 341 4.24 18.61 20.37
CA SER A 341 3.98 19.59 19.32
C SER A 341 3.02 20.70 19.76
N SER A 342 2.95 21.77 18.97
CA SER A 342 1.87 22.76 18.98
C SER A 342 0.53 22.20 18.50
N VAL A 343 0.55 21.15 17.68
CA VAL A 343 -0.66 20.42 17.25
C VAL A 343 -0.83 19.17 18.10
N PRO A 344 -1.80 19.11 19.03
CA PRO A 344 -2.13 17.86 19.70
C PRO A 344 -2.69 16.85 18.68
N PRO A 345 -2.42 15.54 18.84
CA PRO A 345 -3.17 14.52 18.12
C PRO A 345 -4.66 14.66 18.44
N THR A 346 -5.53 14.59 17.42
CA THR A 346 -6.98 14.70 17.61
C THR A 346 -7.74 13.58 16.91
N LEU A 347 -8.84 13.13 17.53
CA LEU A 347 -9.87 12.30 16.92
C LEU A 347 -11.13 13.17 16.77
N ASN A 348 -11.67 13.31 15.56
CA ASN A 348 -12.84 14.14 15.26
C ASN A 348 -12.73 15.61 15.75
N GLY A 349 -11.51 16.12 15.89
CA GLY A 349 -11.24 17.46 16.42
C GLY A 349 -11.30 17.59 17.95
N ALA A 350 -11.39 16.48 18.69
CA ALA A 350 -11.13 16.42 20.13
C ALA A 350 -9.71 15.91 20.40
N ASP A 351 -9.00 16.53 21.34
CA ASP A 351 -7.64 16.13 21.73
C ASP A 351 -7.60 14.71 22.31
N ILE A 352 -6.62 13.91 21.89
CA ILE A 352 -6.41 12.53 22.37
C ILE A 352 -5.00 12.30 22.93
N GLU A 353 -4.92 11.59 24.05
CA GLU A 353 -3.66 11.20 24.70
C GLU A 353 -3.03 10.01 23.96
N LEU A 354 -2.50 10.27 22.76
CA LEU A 354 -2.00 9.23 21.84
C LEU A 354 -0.94 8.31 22.46
N GLY A 355 -0.14 8.80 23.40
CA GLY A 355 0.82 8.00 24.16
C GLY A 355 0.17 7.04 25.16
N SER A 356 -0.93 7.46 25.82
CA SER A 356 -1.73 6.55 26.66
C SER A 356 -2.44 5.51 25.81
N ILE A 357 -3.03 5.91 24.68
CA ILE A 357 -3.70 4.99 23.74
C ILE A 357 -2.70 3.93 23.23
N ALA A 358 -1.47 4.32 22.87
CA ALA A 358 -0.43 3.37 22.48
C ALA A 358 -0.08 2.39 23.60
N GLN A 359 0.01 2.85 24.86
CA GLN A 359 0.29 1.97 26.00
C GLN A 359 -0.88 1.04 26.33
N ASP A 360 -2.12 1.53 26.28
CA ASP A 360 -3.33 0.74 26.48
C ASP A 360 -3.44 -0.37 25.41
N THR A 361 -3.11 -0.07 24.15
CA THR A 361 -3.03 -1.09 23.08
C THR A 361 -1.93 -2.12 23.38
N VAL A 362 -0.73 -1.70 23.81
CA VAL A 362 0.37 -2.63 24.16
C VAL A 362 -0.01 -3.53 25.32
N ASP A 363 -0.59 -2.99 26.39
CA ASP A 363 -1.01 -3.75 27.56
C ASP A 363 -2.15 -4.74 27.21
N TRP A 364 -3.10 -4.35 26.36
CA TRP A 364 -4.15 -5.25 25.85
C TRP A 364 -3.58 -6.46 25.07
N PHE A 365 -2.65 -6.23 24.14
CA PHE A 365 -2.01 -7.32 23.38
C PHE A 365 -1.12 -8.21 24.27
N VAL A 366 -0.59 -7.70 25.39
CA VAL A 366 0.16 -8.48 26.37
C VAL A 366 -0.77 -9.32 27.26
N ASP A 367 -1.93 -8.80 27.65
CA ASP A 367 -2.90 -9.51 28.50
C ASP A 367 -3.67 -10.62 27.76
N GLU A 368 -3.99 -10.43 26.47
CA GLU A 368 -4.53 -11.51 25.60
C GLU A 368 -3.45 -12.56 25.24
N GLY A 369 -2.16 -12.22 25.39
CA GLY A 369 -1.02 -13.12 25.19
C GLY A 369 -0.41 -13.13 23.79
N ASP A 370 -0.85 -12.24 22.90
CA ASP A 370 -0.35 -12.09 21.53
C ASP A 370 0.96 -11.27 21.44
N SER A 371 1.35 -10.57 22.52
CA SER A 371 2.64 -9.88 22.64
C SER A 371 3.38 -10.22 23.94
N ALA A 372 4.72 -10.27 23.87
CA ALA A 372 5.56 -10.44 25.05
C ALA A 372 5.74 -9.11 25.80
N LYS A 373 5.53 -9.11 27.12
CA LYS A 373 5.70 -7.91 27.97
C LYS A 373 7.08 -7.28 27.77
N GLY A 374 7.10 -6.04 27.30
CA GLY A 374 8.33 -5.29 27.03
C GLY A 374 8.91 -5.46 25.63
N ALA A 375 8.27 -6.22 24.72
CA ALA A 375 8.64 -6.28 23.30
C ALA A 375 8.13 -5.06 22.49
N VAL A 376 7.34 -4.19 23.10
CA VAL A 376 7.03 -2.83 22.62
C VAL A 376 7.26 -1.86 23.78
N LEU A 377 7.90 -0.72 23.50
CA LEU A 377 8.14 0.36 24.46
C LEU A 377 7.51 1.67 23.94
N VAL A 378 6.62 2.28 24.72
CA VAL A 378 6.11 3.63 24.43
C VAL A 378 7.08 4.64 25.06
N THR A 379 8.08 5.08 24.28
CA THR A 379 9.15 5.98 24.72
C THR A 379 9.78 6.72 23.55
N CYS A 380 10.42 7.85 23.84
CA CYS A 380 11.23 8.64 22.91
C CYS A 380 12.72 8.69 23.28
N GLU A 381 13.16 7.85 24.23
CA GLU A 381 14.57 7.70 24.61
C GLU A 381 15.39 7.11 23.45
N ASP A 382 16.61 7.64 23.24
CA ASP A 382 17.54 7.34 22.14
C ASP A 382 17.02 7.47 20.68
N VAL A 383 15.74 7.81 20.46
CA VAL A 383 15.19 8.10 19.13
C VAL A 383 15.56 9.52 18.68
N ALA A 384 16.16 9.67 17.49
CA ALA A 384 16.53 10.97 16.91
C ALA A 384 15.31 11.71 16.30
N VAL A 385 15.29 13.05 16.34
CA VAL A 385 14.22 13.86 15.73
C VAL A 385 14.62 14.25 14.29
N GLY A 386 13.74 13.99 13.32
CA GLY A 386 13.88 14.50 11.96
C GLY A 386 13.46 15.98 11.83
N ASP A 387 14.12 16.72 10.94
CA ASP A 387 13.79 18.12 10.65
C ASP A 387 12.70 18.18 9.57
N TYR A 388 11.49 18.56 9.99
CA TYR A 388 10.27 18.54 9.18
C TYR A 388 9.47 19.81 9.37
N GLN A 389 8.72 20.20 8.33
CA GLN A 389 7.74 21.29 8.41
C GLN A 389 6.82 21.10 9.63
N THR A 390 6.60 22.19 10.34
CA THR A 390 5.73 22.26 11.53
C THR A 390 4.44 23.01 11.20
N PHE A 391 3.43 22.81 12.03
CA PHE A 391 2.12 23.44 11.91
C PHE A 391 1.71 24.04 13.27
N GLU A 392 0.89 25.08 13.28
CA GLU A 392 0.38 25.70 14.52
C GLU A 392 -0.99 25.15 14.91
N THR A 393 -1.76 24.58 13.95
CA THR A 393 -3.10 24.05 14.20
C THR A 393 -3.44 22.78 13.41
N VAL A 394 -4.37 21.98 13.95
CA VAL A 394 -5.02 20.84 13.26
C VAL A 394 -5.56 21.27 11.89
N GLN A 395 -6.20 22.44 11.81
CA GLN A 395 -6.81 22.95 10.57
C GLN A 395 -5.77 23.39 9.53
N GLU A 396 -4.49 23.55 9.90
CA GLU A 396 -3.41 23.73 8.94
C GLU A 396 -2.89 22.40 8.42
N VAL A 397 -2.77 21.36 9.27
CA VAL A 397 -2.46 19.99 8.83
C VAL A 397 -3.53 19.50 7.84
N THR A 398 -4.80 19.52 8.22
CA THR A 398 -5.90 19.08 7.34
C THR A 398 -5.94 19.88 6.02
N ARG A 399 -5.66 21.19 6.04
CA ARG A 399 -5.61 22.03 4.83
C ARG A 399 -4.32 21.86 4.01
N TYR A 400 -3.25 21.37 4.62
CA TYR A 400 -2.05 20.95 3.90
C TYR A 400 -2.34 19.64 3.17
N VAL A 401 -2.74 18.60 3.90
CA VAL A 401 -3.01 17.27 3.37
C VAL A 401 -4.05 17.30 2.24
N LEU A 402 -5.23 17.88 2.49
CA LEU A 402 -6.30 17.99 1.48
C LEU A 402 -6.00 18.97 0.32
N ARG A 403 -4.84 19.67 0.35
CA ARG A 403 -4.35 20.45 -0.80
C ARG A 403 -3.40 19.61 -1.66
N GLU A 404 -2.47 18.88 -1.03
CA GLU A 404 -1.47 18.09 -1.75
C GLU A 404 -2.04 16.76 -2.28
N ALA A 405 -3.04 16.18 -1.62
CA ALA A 405 -3.85 15.08 -2.18
C ALA A 405 -4.66 15.50 -3.42
N GLY A 406 -4.80 16.81 -3.68
CA GLY A 406 -5.60 17.35 -4.77
C GLY A 406 -7.12 17.20 -4.55
N PRO A 407 -7.94 17.53 -5.56
CA PRO A 407 -9.36 17.23 -5.52
C PRO A 407 -9.60 15.78 -5.90
N THR A 408 -10.33 15.05 -5.05
CA THR A 408 -10.94 13.76 -5.40
C THR A 408 -11.77 13.91 -6.68
N SER A 409 -11.64 12.94 -7.59
CA SER A 409 -12.05 13.04 -9.00
C SER A 409 -13.55 12.97 -9.26
#